data_AF-A0A519LW68-F1
#
_entry.id   AF-A0A519LW68-F1
#
_cell.length_a   1.000
_cell.length_b   1.000
_cell.length_c   1.000
_cell.angle_alpha   90.00
_cell.angle_beta   90.00
_cell.angle_gamma   90.00
#
_symmetry.space_group_name_H-M   'P 1'
#
loop_
_entity.id
_entity.type
_entity.pdbx_description
1 polymer ?
#
loop_
_entity_poly.entity_id
_entity_poly.type
_entity_poly.pdbx_seq_one_letter_code
_entity_poly.pdbx_strand_id
1 'polypeptide(L)'
;MNKAYVEVFGKCFKHLEPIEGTLNVLPLNKNVKFCSLYQCVSRFEYTVGQKDIQEKILKRAIEITNLLYNEGTPIHLLLGANSSGEEYVNNESLSDDNNLVYISIAECIFSQSLLEIQEAVNKETTRLLNSKK
;
A
#
# COMPACT_ATOMS: atom_id res chain seq x y z
N MET A 1 14.47 -9.17 -6.15
CA MET A 1 13.45 -8.23 -5.64
C MET A 1 12.68 -7.75 -6.86
N ASN A 2 11.36 -7.96 -6.89
CA ASN A 2 10.54 -7.76 -8.08
C ASN A 2 10.53 -6.28 -8.51
N LYS A 3 10.55 -5.98 -9.80
CA LYS A 3 10.61 -4.60 -10.32
C LYS A 3 9.40 -3.77 -9.85
N ALA A 4 8.23 -4.41 -9.81
CA ALA A 4 6.99 -3.88 -9.25
C ALA A 4 7.14 -3.41 -7.78
N TYR A 5 7.86 -4.17 -6.96
CA TYR A 5 8.07 -3.84 -5.54
C TYR A 5 8.90 -2.56 -5.37
N VAL A 6 9.98 -2.41 -6.15
CA VAL A 6 10.90 -1.26 -6.02
C VAL A 6 10.32 -0.01 -6.68
N GLU A 7 9.71 -0.15 -7.86
CA GLU A 7 9.23 0.98 -8.65
C GLU A 7 7.84 1.48 -8.22
N VAL A 8 7.05 0.65 -7.54
CA VAL A 8 5.66 0.97 -7.16
C VAL A 8 5.49 0.93 -5.65
N PHE A 9 5.65 -0.23 -5.01
CA PHE A 9 5.33 -0.38 -3.58
C PHE A 9 6.25 0.44 -2.67
N GLY A 10 7.54 0.44 -2.98
CA GLY A 10 8.58 1.21 -2.29
C GLY A 10 8.71 2.65 -2.76
N LYS A 11 7.97 3.09 -3.78
CA LYS A 11 8.10 4.43 -4.36
C LYS A 11 7.75 5.49 -3.31
N CYS A 12 8.74 6.34 -3.00
CA CYS A 12 8.60 7.42 -2.02
C CYS A 12 8.29 8.75 -2.70
N PHE A 13 7.09 9.28 -2.48
CA PHE A 13 6.66 10.60 -2.93
C PHE A 13 7.27 11.69 -2.04
N LYS A 14 8.32 12.36 -2.54
CA LYS A 14 9.14 13.31 -1.77
C LYS A 14 8.38 14.53 -1.23
N HIS A 15 7.25 14.88 -1.85
CA HIS A 15 6.42 16.01 -1.45
C HIS A 15 5.49 15.68 -0.26
N LEU A 16 5.40 14.41 0.16
CA LEU A 16 4.57 14.01 1.29
C LEU A 16 5.32 14.26 2.60
N GLU A 17 4.72 15.10 3.43
CA GLU A 17 5.22 15.40 4.77
C GLU A 17 4.95 14.24 5.74
N PRO A 18 5.75 14.10 6.81
CA PRO A 18 5.49 13.15 7.88
C PRO A 18 4.07 13.30 8.47
N ILE A 19 3.50 12.19 8.95
CA ILE A 19 2.20 12.23 9.63
C ILE A 19 2.40 12.77 11.06
N GLU A 20 1.71 13.85 11.39
CA GLU A 20 1.73 14.40 12.75
C GLU A 20 1.26 13.40 13.80
N GLY A 21 2.00 13.30 14.91
CA GLY A 21 1.71 12.38 16.02
C GLY A 21 2.32 10.98 15.85
N THR A 22 2.94 10.66 14.72
CA THR A 22 3.55 9.33 14.49
C THR A 22 5.02 9.22 14.90
N LEU A 23 5.68 10.34 15.19
CA LEU A 23 7.12 10.39 15.52
C LEU A 23 7.51 9.53 16.72
N ASN A 24 6.63 9.42 17.72
CA ASN A 24 6.89 8.72 18.98
C ASN A 24 6.21 7.34 19.06
N VAL A 25 5.42 6.99 18.04
CA VAL A 25 4.54 5.81 18.05
C VAL A 25 5.25 4.56 17.53
N LEU A 26 6.29 4.75 16.73
CA LEU A 26 7.07 3.67 16.13
C LEU A 26 8.34 3.43 16.95
N PRO A 27 8.89 2.20 16.99
CA PRO A 27 10.11 1.92 17.74
C PRO A 27 11.18 2.97 17.45
N LEU A 28 11.67 3.59 18.54
CA LEU A 28 12.55 4.76 18.59
C LEU A 28 13.56 4.79 17.44
N ASN A 29 13.62 5.91 16.72
CA ASN A 29 14.59 6.25 15.66
C ASN A 29 14.35 5.74 14.23
N LYS A 30 13.10 5.60 13.78
CA LYS A 30 12.80 5.61 12.34
C LYS A 30 11.78 6.69 12.05
N ASN A 31 12.26 7.91 11.79
CA ASN A 31 11.44 9.03 11.31
C ASN A 31 10.81 8.64 9.96
N VAL A 32 9.67 7.94 10.02
CA VAL A 32 8.98 7.45 8.83
C VAL A 32 8.14 8.58 8.29
N LYS A 33 8.44 9.00 7.06
CA LYS A 33 7.67 10.06 6.38
C LYS A 33 6.29 9.58 5.93
N PHE A 34 6.09 8.27 5.84
CA PHE A 34 4.92 7.65 5.20
C PHE A 34 4.76 8.16 3.77
N CYS A 35 5.86 8.14 3.02
CA CYS A 35 5.91 8.63 1.64
C CYS A 35 5.69 7.53 0.60
N SER A 36 5.65 6.26 1.02
CA SER A 36 5.49 5.10 0.14
C SER A 36 4.46 4.15 0.74
N LEU A 37 3.80 3.35 -0.10
CA LEU A 37 2.80 2.41 0.37
C LEU A 37 3.40 1.32 1.28
N TYR A 38 4.63 0.88 0.98
CA TYR A 38 5.40 -0.01 1.86
C TYR A 38 5.52 0.54 3.28
N GLN A 39 5.81 1.83 3.43
CA GLN A 39 5.90 2.47 4.74
C GLN A 39 4.55 2.51 5.45
N CYS A 40 3.45 2.75 4.72
CA CYS A 40 2.11 2.70 5.31
C CYS A 40 1.77 1.28 5.80
N VAL A 41 1.89 0.27 4.93
CA VAL A 41 1.61 -1.14 5.27
C VAL A 41 2.48 -1.61 6.43
N SER A 42 3.79 -1.42 6.33
CA SER A 42 4.75 -1.87 7.36
C SER A 42 4.69 -1.09 8.67
N ARG A 43 3.90 -0.02 8.79
CA ARG A 43 3.73 0.72 10.04
C ARG A 43 2.33 0.61 10.61
N PHE A 44 1.33 0.38 9.76
CA PHE A 44 -0.03 0.11 10.18
C PHE A 44 -0.12 -1.08 11.14
N GLU A 45 0.71 -2.11 10.93
CA GLU A 45 0.82 -3.28 11.82
C GLU A 45 1.42 -2.97 13.19
N TYR A 46 2.25 -1.94 13.32
CA TYR A 46 2.87 -1.57 14.61
C TYR A 46 2.00 -0.60 15.43
N THR A 47 0.88 -0.16 14.85
CA THR A 47 -0.03 0.80 15.48
C THR A 47 -1.31 0.16 15.98
N VAL A 48 -1.31 -1.16 16.21
CA VAL A 48 -2.45 -1.90 16.75
C VAL A 48 -2.85 -1.29 18.10
N GLY A 49 -4.13 -0.93 18.23
CA GLY A 49 -4.68 -0.27 19.42
C GLY A 49 -4.58 1.25 19.41
N GLN A 50 -3.92 1.86 18.42
CA GLN A 50 -3.79 3.32 18.25
C GLN A 50 -4.64 3.78 17.06
N LYS A 51 -5.97 3.80 17.27
CA LYS A 51 -6.96 4.01 16.19
C LYS A 51 -6.78 5.33 15.45
N ASP A 52 -6.47 6.41 16.17
CA ASP A 52 -6.24 7.73 15.61
C ASP A 52 -5.03 7.76 14.65
N ILE A 53 -3.97 7.03 15.01
CA ILE A 53 -2.79 6.87 14.17
C ILE A 53 -3.10 5.97 12.97
N GLN A 54 -3.81 4.87 13.19
CA GLN A 54 -4.24 3.96 12.13
C GLN A 54 -5.06 4.71 11.06
N GLU A 55 -6.05 5.51 11.46
CA GLU A 55 -6.85 6.32 10.54
C GLU A 55 -5.99 7.28 9.71
N LYS A 56 -4.98 7.91 10.31
CA LYS A 56 -4.05 8.80 9.59
C LYS A 56 -3.20 8.03 8.58
N ILE A 57 -2.71 6.85 8.95
CA ILE A 57 -1.92 5.98 8.05
C ILE A 57 -2.79 5.49 6.89
N LEU A 58 -4.06 5.11 7.12
CA LEU A 58 -5.00 4.72 6.06
C LEU A 58 -5.27 5.85 5.09
N LYS A 59 -5.54 7.06 5.58
CA LYS A 59 -5.70 8.25 4.73
C LYS A 59 -4.47 8.48 3.84
N ARG A 60 -3.27 8.34 4.41
CA ARG A 60 -2.01 8.45 3.65
C ARG A 60 -1.85 7.32 2.62
N ALA A 61 -2.22 6.09 2.96
CA ALA A 61 -2.19 4.97 2.01
C ALA A 61 -3.11 5.25 0.81
N ILE A 62 -4.32 5.75 1.06
CA ILE A 62 -5.28 6.17 0.02
C ILE A 62 -4.72 7.32 -0.83
N GLU A 63 -4.11 8.32 -0.22
CA GLU A 63 -3.43 9.42 -0.94
C GLU A 63 -2.35 8.90 -1.89
N ILE A 64 -1.50 7.98 -1.41
CA ILE A 64 -0.46 7.34 -2.23
C ILE A 64 -1.06 6.50 -3.37
N THR A 65 -2.15 5.77 -3.12
CA THR A 65 -2.88 5.03 -4.16
C THR A 65 -3.37 5.96 -5.27
N ASN A 66 -3.89 7.14 -4.92
CA ASN A 66 -4.30 8.15 -5.90
C ASN A 66 -3.11 8.67 -6.72
N LEU A 67 -1.97 8.93 -6.07
CA LEU A 67 -0.76 9.40 -6.75
C LEU A 67 -0.23 8.36 -7.75
N LEU A 68 -0.16 7.09 -7.34
CA LEU A 68 0.25 5.98 -8.22
C LEU A 68 -0.72 5.82 -9.41
N TYR A 69 -2.03 5.91 -9.17
CA TYR A 69 -3.03 5.88 -10.23
C TYR A 69 -2.86 7.02 -11.24
N ASN A 70 -2.63 8.25 -10.75
CA ASN A 70 -2.44 9.43 -11.60
C ASN A 70 -1.16 9.35 -12.45
N GLU A 71 -0.15 8.59 -12.00
CA GLU A 71 1.05 8.28 -12.77
C GLU A 71 0.86 7.10 -13.75
N GLY A 72 -0.35 6.53 -13.81
CA GLY A 72 -0.69 5.42 -14.70
C GLY A 72 -0.35 4.03 -14.14
N THR A 73 -0.16 3.91 -12.83
CA THR A 73 0.18 2.65 -12.15
C THR A 73 -0.84 2.34 -11.05
N PRO A 74 -2.09 1.95 -11.41
CA PRO A 74 -3.03 1.43 -10.43
C PRO A 74 -2.44 0.21 -9.70
N ILE A 75 -2.89 -0.03 -8.47
CA ILE A 75 -2.33 -1.09 -7.63
C ILE A 75 -3.41 -1.98 -7.00
N HIS A 76 -3.08 -3.26 -6.82
CA HIS A 76 -3.90 -4.22 -6.09
C HIS A 76 -3.04 -4.98 -5.07
N LEU A 77 -3.40 -4.88 -3.79
CA LEU A 77 -2.71 -5.60 -2.72
C LEU A 77 -3.30 -7.00 -2.54
N LEU A 78 -2.42 -7.99 -2.41
CA LEU A 78 -2.77 -9.40 -2.23
C LEU A 78 -2.32 -9.88 -0.83
N LEU A 79 -3.18 -10.70 -0.22
CA LEU A 79 -2.95 -11.39 1.04
C LEU A 79 -3.29 -12.88 0.89
N GLY A 80 -2.62 -13.73 1.66
CA GLY A 80 -2.96 -15.15 1.75
C GLY A 80 -1.93 -16.08 1.12
N ALA A 81 -2.09 -17.39 1.36
CA ALA A 81 -1.05 -18.40 1.19
C ALA A 81 -0.41 -18.49 -0.20
N ASN A 82 -1.08 -17.99 -1.25
CA ASN A 82 -0.60 -17.99 -2.63
C ASN A 82 -0.36 -16.58 -3.20
N SER A 83 -0.38 -15.54 -2.37
CA SER A 83 -0.35 -14.14 -2.83
C SER A 83 0.90 -13.79 -3.63
N SER A 84 2.06 -14.40 -3.35
CA SER A 84 3.29 -14.19 -4.14
C SER A 84 3.26 -14.88 -5.50
N GLY A 85 2.66 -16.07 -5.57
CA GLY A 85 2.42 -16.77 -6.85
C GLY A 85 1.42 -16.00 -7.70
N GLU A 86 0.34 -15.51 -7.08
CA GLU A 86 -0.64 -14.64 -7.74
C GLU A 86 -0.03 -13.30 -8.17
N GLU A 87 0.83 -12.68 -7.36
CA GLU A 87 1.58 -11.48 -7.74
C GLU A 87 2.42 -11.75 -9.01
N TYR A 88 3.17 -12.85 -9.02
CA TYR A 88 4.04 -13.19 -10.13
C TYR A 88 3.23 -13.38 -11.42
N VAL A 89 2.19 -14.21 -11.38
CA VAL A 89 1.36 -14.52 -12.56
C VAL A 89 0.64 -13.28 -13.09
N ASN A 90 0.00 -12.49 -12.22
CA ASN A 90 -0.78 -11.34 -12.68
C ASN A 90 0.11 -10.18 -13.20
N ASN A 91 1.36 -10.10 -12.76
CA ASN A 91 2.28 -9.08 -13.27
C ASN A 91 3.05 -9.48 -14.55
N GLU A 92 2.85 -10.70 -15.09
CA GLU A 92 3.51 -11.11 -16.34
C GLU A 92 2.98 -10.35 -17.58
N SER A 93 1.71 -9.91 -17.59
CA SER A 93 1.10 -9.16 -18.70
C SER A 93 0.44 -7.84 -18.25
N LEU A 94 1.23 -6.91 -17.72
CA LEU A 94 0.73 -5.61 -17.21
C LEU A 94 -0.06 -4.79 -18.26
N SER A 95 0.22 -4.96 -19.55
CA SER A 95 -0.45 -4.21 -20.62
C SER A 95 -1.93 -4.55 -20.80
N ASP A 96 -2.34 -5.76 -20.42
CA ASP A 96 -3.71 -6.23 -20.64
C ASP A 96 -4.65 -5.81 -19.50
N ASP A 97 -4.11 -5.48 -18.32
CA ASP A 97 -4.86 -5.22 -17.09
C ASP A 97 -4.93 -3.73 -16.71
N ASN A 98 -4.99 -2.82 -17.68
CA ASN A 98 -4.94 -1.35 -17.44
C ASN A 98 -3.69 -0.91 -16.66
N ASN A 99 -2.55 -1.59 -16.81
CA ASN A 99 -1.33 -1.40 -16.02
C ASN A 99 -1.53 -1.61 -14.51
N LEU A 100 -2.50 -2.45 -14.11
CA LEU A 100 -2.72 -2.80 -12.71
C LEU A 100 -1.55 -3.65 -12.19
N VAL A 101 -0.90 -3.16 -11.15
CA VAL A 101 0.23 -3.83 -10.51
C VAL A 101 -0.24 -4.55 -9.26
N TYR A 102 -0.03 -5.85 -9.21
CA TYR A 102 -0.35 -6.70 -8.07
C TYR A 102 0.83 -6.72 -7.10
N ILE A 103 0.59 -6.67 -5.79
CA ILE A 103 1.63 -6.67 -4.76
C ILE A 103 1.21 -7.58 -3.62
N SER A 104 1.96 -8.65 -3.38
CA SER A 104 1.83 -9.46 -2.17
C SER A 104 2.37 -8.68 -0.97
N ILE A 105 1.53 -8.51 0.06
CA ILE A 105 1.94 -7.87 1.32
C ILE A 105 2.07 -8.86 2.48
N ALA A 106 1.48 -10.05 2.36
CA ALA A 106 1.73 -11.21 3.22
C ALA A 106 1.22 -12.50 2.60
N GLU A 107 1.84 -13.62 2.94
CA GLU A 107 1.48 -14.96 2.46
C GLU A 107 0.62 -15.72 3.49
N CYS A 108 1.23 -16.48 4.40
CA CYS A 108 0.51 -17.47 5.20
C CYS A 108 -0.20 -16.94 6.45
N ILE A 109 0.42 -16.01 7.17
CA ILE A 109 -0.12 -15.46 8.42
C ILE A 109 -0.15 -13.95 8.24
N PHE A 110 -1.32 -13.35 8.38
CA PHE A 110 -1.52 -11.91 8.29
C PHE A 110 -2.37 -11.41 9.45
N SER A 111 -2.14 -10.16 9.84
CA SER A 111 -2.89 -9.49 10.89
C SER A 111 -4.21 -8.92 10.37
N GLN A 112 -5.18 -8.69 11.25
CA GLN A 112 -6.41 -7.94 10.89
C GLN A 112 -6.07 -6.55 10.35
N SER A 113 -4.98 -5.94 10.83
CA SER A 113 -4.49 -4.66 10.34
C SER A 113 -4.05 -4.73 8.87
N LEU A 114 -3.38 -5.80 8.45
CA LEU A 114 -3.05 -5.98 7.03
C LEU A 114 -4.30 -6.09 6.16
N LEU A 115 -5.32 -6.81 6.63
CA LEU A 115 -6.59 -6.93 5.92
C LEU A 115 -7.25 -5.55 5.74
N GLU A 116 -7.30 -4.75 6.78
CA GLU A 116 -7.93 -3.42 6.75
C GLU A 116 -7.24 -2.46 5.76
N ILE A 117 -5.90 -2.39 5.77
CA ILE A 117 -5.19 -1.53 4.81
C ILE A 117 -5.29 -2.06 3.38
N GLN A 118 -5.30 -3.38 3.18
CA GLN A 118 -5.52 -4.00 1.88
C GLN A 118 -6.90 -3.65 1.32
N GLU A 119 -7.96 -3.80 2.12
CA GLU A 119 -9.32 -3.46 1.73
C GLU A 119 -9.45 -1.97 1.37
N ALA A 120 -8.88 -1.08 2.18
CA ALA A 120 -8.93 0.37 1.92
C ALA A 120 -8.25 0.74 0.60
N VAL A 121 -7.04 0.20 0.35
CA VAL A 121 -6.29 0.45 -0.89
C VAL A 121 -7.02 -0.13 -2.10
N ASN A 122 -7.44 -1.39 -2.04
CA ASN A 122 -8.09 -2.07 -3.17
C ASN A 122 -9.44 -1.44 -3.51
N LYS A 123 -10.21 -1.01 -2.50
CA LYS A 123 -11.47 -0.28 -2.68
C LYS A 123 -11.22 1.05 -3.39
N GLU A 124 -10.18 1.79 -3.00
CA GLU A 124 -9.83 3.04 -3.66
C GLU A 124 -9.38 2.84 -5.10
N THR A 125 -8.51 1.86 -5.37
CA THR A 125 -8.12 1.53 -6.74
C THR A 125 -9.34 1.19 -7.60
N THR A 126 -10.25 0.36 -7.08
CA THR A 126 -11.48 -0.02 -7.78
C THR A 126 -12.36 1.19 -8.07
N ARG A 127 -12.50 2.11 -7.11
CA ARG A 127 -13.23 3.38 -7.30
C ARG A 127 -12.61 4.21 -8.42
N LEU A 128 -11.29 4.35 -8.44
CA LEU A 128 -10.55 5.12 -9.46
C LEU A 128 -10.70 4.52 -10.86
N LEU A 129 -10.55 3.20 -10.99
CA LEU A 129 -10.72 2.49 -12.25
C LEU A 129 -12.15 2.63 -12.80
N ASN A 130 -13.16 2.55 -11.92
CA ASN A 130 -14.56 2.71 -12.33
C ASN A 130 -14.94 4.15 -12.67
N SER A 131 -14.26 5.15 -12.09
CA SER A 131 -14.52 6.57 -12.37
C SER A 131 -14.01 7.01 -13.75
N LYS A 132 -13.23 6.18 -14.44
CA LYS A 132 -12.70 6.43 -15.79
C LYS A 132 -13.66 5.98 -16.91
N LYS A 133 -14.73 5.25 -16.56
CA LYS A 133 -15.81 4.85 -17.48
C LYS A 133 -16.89 5.91 -17.55
#